data_AF-A0A8J5WHP4-F1
#
_entry.id   AF-A0A8J5WHP4-F1
#
_cell.length_a   1.000
_cell.length_b   1.000
_cell.length_c   1.000
_cell.angle_alpha   90.00
_cell.angle_beta   90.00
_cell.angle_gamma   90.00
#
_symmetry.space_group_name_H-M   'P 1'
#
loop_
_entity.id
_entity.type
_entity.pdbx_description
1 polymer ?
#
loop_
_entity_poly.entity_id
_entity_poly.type
_entity_poly.pdbx_seq_one_letter_code
_entity_poly.pdbx_strand_id
1 'polypeptide(L)'
;MVFLTNVYEQEVATMVSKSLQADLKPTEIAEHLAARAQQVGRSAAGSSPFSDAALAVGYLGFSGGKLDDIAIVVSIVRKSEI
;
A
#
# COMPACT_ATOMS: atom_id res chain seq x y z
N MET A 1 9.18 6.25 -3.28
CA MET A 1 8.91 5.42 -2.08
C MET A 1 7.86 6.13 -1.21
N VAL A 2 6.62 6.26 -1.71
CA VAL A 2 5.53 7.02 -1.06
C VAL A 2 4.33 6.11 -0.77
N PHE A 3 4.08 5.10 -1.60
CA PHE A 3 3.03 4.10 -1.36
C PHE A 3 3.13 3.40 0.01
N LEU A 4 4.34 2.96 0.39
CA LEU A 4 4.58 2.27 1.67
C LEU A 4 4.45 3.17 2.90
N THR A 5 4.25 4.48 2.76
CA THR A 5 3.99 5.34 3.92
C THR A 5 2.57 5.14 4.46
N ASN A 6 1.65 4.64 3.63
CA ASN A 6 0.24 4.48 4.00
C ASN A 6 -0.20 3.02 4.09
N VAL A 7 0.52 2.09 3.48
CA VAL A 7 0.12 0.67 3.44
C VAL A 7 1.27 -0.21 3.91
N TYR A 8 1.01 -1.07 4.90
CA TYR A 8 2.00 -2.01 5.42
C TYR A 8 2.36 -3.07 4.38
N GLU A 9 3.63 -3.46 4.30
CA GLU A 9 4.13 -4.46 3.34
C GLU A 9 3.35 -5.78 3.40
N GLN A 10 2.99 -6.24 4.60
CA GLN A 10 2.19 -7.46 4.78
C GLN A 10 0.79 -7.35 4.15
N GLU A 11 0.20 -6.16 4.22
CA GLU A 11 -1.09 -5.87 3.61
C GLU A 11 -0.98 -5.87 2.07
N VAL A 12 0.08 -5.24 1.54
CA VAL A 12 0.42 -5.28 0.11
C VAL A 12 0.54 -6.71 -0.37
N ALA A 13 1.33 -7.54 0.32
CA ALA A 13 1.53 -8.95 -0.03
C ALA A 13 0.21 -9.73 -0.04
N THR A 14 -0.67 -9.47 0.94
CA THR A 14 -1.99 -10.11 1.03
C THR A 14 -2.90 -9.68 -0.12
N MET A 15 -2.93 -8.38 -0.46
CA MET A 15 -3.71 -7.85 -1.57
C MET A 15 -3.24 -8.40 -2.92
N VAL A 16 -1.92 -8.41 -3.16
CA VAL A 16 -1.33 -8.97 -4.39
C VAL A 16 -1.64 -10.46 -4.48
N SER A 17 -1.48 -11.23 -3.40
CA SER A 17 -1.77 -12.67 -3.39
C SER A 17 -3.23 -12.97 -3.74
N LYS A 18 -4.19 -12.26 -3.12
CA LYS A 18 -5.62 -12.40 -3.44
C LYS A 18 -5.93 -12.01 -4.88
N SER A 19 -5.28 -10.97 -5.38
CA SER A 19 -5.49 -10.50 -6.76
C SER A 19 -4.94 -11.48 -7.80
N LEU A 20 -3.79 -12.09 -7.52
CA LEU A 20 -3.23 -13.16 -8.36
C LEU A 20 -4.11 -14.41 -8.34
N GLN A 21 -4.69 -14.78 -7.19
CA GLN A 21 -5.65 -15.89 -7.09
C GLN A 21 -6.94 -15.63 -7.88
N ALA A 22 -7.34 -14.36 -7.99
CA ALA A 22 -8.47 -13.93 -8.79
C ALA A 22 -8.12 -13.66 -10.28
N ASP A 23 -6.89 -13.97 -10.70
CA ASP A 23 -6.35 -13.75 -12.05
C ASP A 23 -6.52 -12.31 -12.56
N LEU A 24 -6.41 -11.33 -11.64
CA LEU A 24 -6.45 -9.91 -12.00
C LEU A 24 -5.22 -9.51 -12.81
N LYS A 25 -5.42 -8.62 -13.78
CA LYS A 25 -4.35 -8.05 -14.60
C LYS A 25 -3.48 -7.12 -13.75
N PRO A 26 -2.18 -6.95 -14.10
CA PRO A 26 -1.27 -6.06 -13.39
C PRO A 26 -1.81 -4.64 -13.15
N THR A 27 -2.55 -4.08 -14.12
CA THR A 27 -3.16 -2.75 -14.02
C THR A 27 -4.26 -2.71 -12.96
N GLU A 28 -5.11 -3.73 -12.88
CA GLU A 28 -6.17 -3.84 -11.87
C GLU A 28 -5.57 -4.00 -10.47
N ILE A 29 -4.47 -4.75 -10.34
CA ILE A 29 -3.71 -4.86 -9.09
C ILE A 29 -3.16 -3.49 -8.68
N ALA A 30 -2.56 -2.75 -9.63
CA ALA A 30 -2.01 -1.43 -9.38
C ALA A 30 -3.09 -0.44 -8.92
N GLU A 31 -4.25 -0.45 -9.58
CA GLU A 31 -5.41 0.39 -9.21
C GLU A 31 -5.94 0.05 -7.82
N HIS A 32 -6.08 -1.23 -7.47
CA HIS A 32 -6.52 -1.65 -6.15
C HIS A 32 -5.55 -1.19 -5.05
N LEU A 33 -4.24 -1.35 -5.27
CA LEU A 33 -3.22 -0.87 -4.33
C LEU A 33 -3.27 0.66 -4.20
N ALA A 34 -3.42 1.39 -5.31
CA ALA A 34 -3.49 2.84 -5.32
C ALA A 34 -4.73 3.33 -4.56
N ALA A 35 -5.89 2.71 -4.81
CA ALA A 35 -7.13 3.03 -4.12
C ALA A 35 -6.99 2.83 -2.60
N ARG A 36 -6.35 1.74 -2.16
CA ARG A 36 -6.12 1.50 -0.73
C ARG A 36 -5.19 2.54 -0.11
N ALA A 37 -4.07 2.86 -0.77
CA ALA A 37 -3.14 3.86 -0.28
C ALA A 37 -3.75 5.27 -0.24
N GLN A 38 -4.60 5.63 -1.20
CA GLN A 38 -5.37 6.87 -1.17
C GLN A 38 -6.39 6.87 -0.03
N GLN A 39 -7.09 5.75 0.20
CA GLN A 39 -8.06 5.64 1.28
C GLN A 39 -7.39 5.84 2.64
N VAL A 40 -6.26 5.16 2.90
CA VAL A 40 -5.52 5.32 4.15
C VAL A 40 -4.90 6.72 4.25
N GLY A 41 -4.32 7.23 3.15
CA GLY A 41 -3.74 8.56 3.08
C GLY A 41 -4.73 9.71 3.35
N ARG A 42 -6.02 9.52 3.01
CA ARG A 42 -7.10 10.48 3.32
C ARG A 42 -7.65 10.35 4.73
N SER A 43 -7.34 9.26 5.44
CA SER A 43 -7.83 9.07 6.79
C SER A 43 -6.99 9.88 7.77
N ALA A 44 -7.64 10.80 8.49
CA ALA A 44 -7.02 11.58 9.56
C ALA A 44 -6.88 10.79 10.89
N ALA A 45 -7.37 9.55 10.92
CA ALA A 45 -7.34 8.68 12.10
C ALA A 45 -6.93 7.25 11.73
N GLY A 46 -6.40 6.51 12.69
CA GLY A 46 -5.89 5.15 12.51
C GLY A 46 -4.37 5.08 12.40
N SER A 47 -3.84 3.85 12.44
CA SER A 47 -2.42 3.59 12.28
C SER A 47 -2.06 3.46 10.80
N SER A 48 -0.96 4.08 10.42
CA SER A 48 -0.30 3.92 9.13
C SER A 48 1.20 3.77 9.37
N PRO A 49 1.96 3.20 8.42
CA PRO A 49 3.42 3.18 8.51
C PRO A 49 4.02 4.58 8.77
N PHE A 50 3.40 5.63 8.23
CA PHE A 50 3.79 7.01 8.46
C PHE A 50 3.55 7.46 9.91
N SER A 51 2.33 7.28 10.44
CA SER A 51 2.04 7.67 11.82
C SER A 51 2.88 6.88 12.82
N ASP A 52 3.10 5.59 12.55
CA ASP A 52 3.89 4.72 13.42
C ASP A 52 5.37 5.14 13.42
N ALA A 53 5.92 5.48 12.25
CA ALA A 53 7.27 6.03 12.16
C ALA A 53 7.41 7.39 12.86
N ALA A 54 6.39 8.26 12.77
CA ALA A 54 6.37 9.53 13.49
C ALA A 54 6.35 9.34 15.02
N LEU A 55 5.54 8.40 15.50
CA LEU A 55 5.49 8.04 16.92
C LEU A 55 6.82 7.44 17.41
N ALA A 56 7.46 6.58 16.61
CA ALA A 56 8.73 5.94 16.97
C ALA A 56 9.89 6.94 17.17
N VAL A 57 9.83 8.11 16.53
CA VAL A 57 10.82 9.19 16.70
C VAL A 57 10.34 10.30 17.65
N GLY A 58 9.23 10.08 18.37
CA GLY A 58 8.78 10.95 19.47
C GLY A 58 7.76 12.02 19.10
N TYR A 59 7.20 12.04 17.88
CA TYR A 59 6.08 12.93 17.54
C TYR A 59 4.76 12.38 18.09
N LEU A 60 4.51 12.66 19.37
CA LEU A 60 3.29 12.26 20.06
C LEU A 60 2.06 12.98 19.47
N GLY A 61 0.98 12.23 19.24
CA GLY A 61 -0.28 12.77 18.73
C GLY A 61 -0.46 12.73 17.21
N PHE A 62 0.54 12.26 16.45
CA PHE A 62 0.38 12.00 15.02
C PHE A 62 -0.43 10.73 14.79
N SER A 63 -1.53 10.83 14.03
CA SER A 63 -2.34 9.69 13.59
C SER A 63 -2.84 9.91 12.16
N GLY A 64 -3.29 8.85 11.51
CA GLY A 64 -3.73 8.90 10.12
C GLY A 64 -2.63 8.67 9.09
N GLY A 65 -2.99 8.78 7.82
CA GLY A 65 -2.07 8.62 6.68
C GLY A 65 -1.56 9.95 6.14
N LYS A 66 -0.65 9.87 5.17
CA LYS A 66 -0.12 11.03 4.45
C LYS A 66 -0.71 11.10 3.05
N LEU A 67 -1.41 12.17 2.72
CA LEU A 67 -1.95 12.38 1.37
C LEU A 67 -0.87 12.98 0.47
N ASP A 68 -0.22 12.14 -0.34
CA ASP A 68 0.76 12.52 -1.36
C ASP A 68 0.41 11.87 -2.71
N ASP A 69 1.08 12.31 -3.78
CA ASP A 69 1.00 11.65 -5.08
C ASP A 69 1.51 10.20 -5.00
N ILE A 70 0.73 9.27 -5.55
CA ILE A 70 1.00 7.83 -5.51
C ILE A 70 1.26 7.33 -6.93
N ALA A 71 2.40 6.65 -7.12
CA ALA A 71 2.73 5.92 -8.33
C ALA A 71 2.97 4.44 -7.99
N ILE A 72 2.33 3.54 -8.73
CA ILE A 72 2.45 2.09 -8.55
C ILE A 72 2.74 1.45 -9.91
N VAL A 73 3.74 0.57 -9.93
CA VAL A 73 4.09 -0.26 -11.08
C VAL A 73 4.01 -1.71 -10.64
N VAL A 74 3.23 -2.52 -11.35
CA VAL A 74 3.09 -3.96 -11.10
C VAL A 74 3.65 -4.72 -12.29
N SER A 75 4.56 -5.65 -12.03
CA SER A 75 5.11 -6.57 -13.02
C SER A 75 4.97 -7.98 -12.49
N ILE A 76 4.28 -8.86 -13.24
CA ILE A 76 4.11 -10.27 -12.90
C ILE A 76 5.15 -11.06 -13.69
N VAL A 77 6.08 -11.70 -12.98
CA VAL A 77 7.08 -12.60 -13.58
C VAL A 77 6.61 -14.04 -13.37
N ARG A 78 6.39 -14.77 -14.46
CA ARG A 78 6.07 -16.20 -14.42
C ARG A 78 7.33 -16.99 -14.77
N LYS A 79 7.59 -18.10 -14.06
CA LYS A 79 8.56 -19.09 -14.55
C LYS A 79 7.96 -19.74 -15.79
N SER A 80 8.74 -19.84 -16.85
CA SER A 80 8.38 -20.63 -18.02
C SER A 80 8.15 -22.08 -17.57
N GLU A 81 7.01 -22.66 -17.95
CA GLU A 81 6.88 -24.12 -17.94
C GLU A 81 7.82 -24.65 -19.04
N ILE A 82 8.77 -25.50 -18.65
CA ILE A 82 9.66 -26.23 -19.56
C ILE A 82 8.97 -27.56 -19.88
#